data_AF-A0A1V4W4M5-F1
#
_entry.id   AF-A0A1V4W4M5-F1
#
_cell.length_a   1.000
_cell.length_b   1.000
_cell.length_c   1.000
_cell.angle_alpha   90.00
_cell.angle_beta   90.00
_cell.angle_gamma   90.00
#
_symmetry.space_group_name_H-M   'P 1'
#
loop_
_entity.id
_entity.type
_entity.pdbx_description
1 polymer ?
#
loop_
_entity_poly.entity_id
_entity_poly.type
_entity_poly.pdbx_seq_one_letter_code
_entity_poly.pdbx_strand_id
1 'polypeptide(L)'
;MIAYKVIQIIHKACFYYERKIPKDDTMDLWCDKVKSIPDEAADYISQHITDSDIPPKNYPSVFWALFYAWQKANPEKTARKQDYFECPDCHEGIIYASKRKTEGGIAYKYFFRCCKCRQNHVQEYPKAYKDDLIKHGYEICNPSSGSLTQEEKKKTIETMKKLGVMVSPPEPTV
;
A
#
# COMPACT_ATOMS: atom_id res chain seq x y z
N MET A 1 -17.47 2.93 10.55
CA MET A 1 -16.23 3.52 11.09
C MET A 1 -15.69 2.55 12.13
N ILE A 2 -14.58 1.87 11.82
CA ILE A 2 -13.97 0.84 12.66
C ILE A 2 -13.73 1.30 14.11
N ALA A 3 -13.40 2.58 14.33
CA ALA A 3 -13.13 3.13 15.66
C ALA A 3 -14.27 2.86 16.65
N TYR A 4 -15.53 3.04 16.24
CA TYR A 4 -16.68 2.74 17.11
C TYR A 4 -16.78 1.26 17.44
N LYS A 5 -16.55 0.38 16.45
CA LYS A 5 -16.55 -1.08 16.65
C LYS A 5 -15.41 -1.52 17.57
N VAL A 6 -14.23 -0.92 17.46
CA VAL A 6 -13.07 -1.21 18.33
C VAL A 6 -13.41 -0.92 19.79
N ILE A 7 -14.01 0.24 20.08
CA ILE A 7 -14.46 0.61 21.43
C ILE A 7 -15.47 -0.42 21.95
N GLN A 8 -16.47 -0.79 21.14
CA GLN A 8 -17.46 -1.79 21.53
C GLN A 8 -16.84 -3.16 21.82
N ILE A 9 -15.88 -3.59 21.00
CA ILE A 9 -15.18 -4.86 21.19
C ILE A 9 -14.40 -4.84 22.50
N ILE A 10 -13.67 -3.76 22.78
CA ILE A 10 -12.89 -3.63 24.02
C ILE A 10 -13.81 -3.58 25.24
N HIS A 11 -14.94 -2.86 25.16
CA HIS A 11 -15.94 -2.83 26.23
C HIS A 11 -16.52 -4.22 26.48
N LYS A 12 -16.90 -4.95 25.43
CA LYS A 12 -17.42 -6.31 25.52
C LYS A 12 -16.40 -7.27 26.11
N ALA A 13 -15.13 -7.17 25.70
CA ALA A 13 -14.04 -7.98 26.24
C ALA A 13 -13.77 -7.64 27.72
N CYS A 14 -13.71 -6.37 28.09
CA CYS A 14 -13.55 -5.94 29.48
C CYS A 14 -14.71 -6.45 30.36
N PHE A 15 -15.94 -6.38 29.86
CA PHE A 15 -17.10 -6.93 30.57
C PHE A 15 -16.99 -8.46 30.73
N TYR A 16 -16.66 -9.18 29.66
CA TYR A 16 -16.53 -10.64 29.66
C TYR A 16 -15.45 -11.14 30.63
N TYR A 17 -14.30 -10.46 30.69
CA TYR A 17 -13.20 -10.82 31.61
C TYR A 17 -13.26 -10.12 32.97
N GLU A 18 -14.36 -9.43 33.28
CA GLU A 18 -14.54 -8.66 34.52
C GLU A 18 -13.38 -7.68 34.81
N ARG A 19 -12.86 -7.04 33.75
CA ARG A 19 -11.76 -6.08 33.79
C ARG A 19 -12.26 -4.64 33.80
N LYS A 20 -11.46 -3.78 34.41
CA LYS A 20 -11.66 -2.33 34.33
C LYS A 20 -11.54 -1.85 32.88
N ILE A 21 -12.49 -1.01 32.47
CA ILE A 21 -12.47 -0.35 31.16
C ILE A 21 -11.27 0.63 31.11
N PRO A 22 -10.48 0.63 30.02
CA PRO A 22 -9.42 1.62 29.82
C PRO A 22 -9.96 3.06 29.89
N LYS A 23 -9.08 4.01 30.22
CA LYS A 23 -9.44 5.44 30.16
C LYS A 23 -9.66 5.88 28.72
N ASP A 24 -10.47 6.90 28.52
CA ASP A 24 -10.80 7.47 27.20
C ASP A 24 -9.54 7.78 26.38
N ASP A 25 -8.55 8.48 26.94
CA ASP A 25 -7.27 8.77 26.27
C ASP A 25 -6.53 7.51 25.77
N THR A 26 -6.63 6.41 26.53
CA THR A 26 -6.01 5.13 26.15
C THR A 26 -6.80 4.46 25.02
N MET A 27 -8.12 4.57 25.08
CA MET A 27 -9.03 4.06 24.06
C MET A 27 -8.81 4.77 22.72
N ASP A 28 -8.67 6.09 22.74
CA ASP A 28 -8.40 6.90 21.55
C ASP A 28 -7.06 6.50 20.90
N LEU A 29 -6.00 6.38 21.72
CA LEU A 29 -4.68 5.93 21.25
C LEU A 29 -4.75 4.54 20.61
N TRP A 30 -5.54 3.63 21.19
CA TRP A 30 -5.70 2.28 20.65
C TRP A 30 -6.48 2.28 19.34
N CYS A 31 -7.57 3.05 19.27
CA CYS A 31 -8.33 3.23 18.03
C CYS A 31 -7.45 3.77 16.90
N ASP A 32 -6.59 4.75 17.20
CA ASP A 32 -5.66 5.31 16.23
C ASP A 32 -4.66 4.29 15.70
N LYS A 33 -4.21 3.35 16.54
CA LYS A 33 -3.28 2.28 16.14
C LYS A 33 -3.91 1.20 15.26
N VAL A 34 -5.24 1.07 15.28
CA VAL A 34 -5.97 0.02 14.55
C VAL A 34 -6.94 0.57 13.50
N LYS A 35 -6.95 1.89 13.26
CA LYS A 35 -7.87 2.56 12.32
C LYS A 35 -7.78 2.08 10.87
N SER A 36 -6.68 1.43 10.51
CA SER A 36 -6.46 0.84 9.19
C SER A 36 -7.08 -0.54 9.01
N ILE A 37 -7.61 -1.16 10.07
CA ILE A 37 -8.31 -2.44 10.00
C ILE A 37 -9.73 -2.21 9.42
N PRO A 38 -10.15 -2.97 8.41
CA PRO A 38 -11.49 -2.82 7.82
C PRO A 38 -12.60 -3.28 8.77
N ASP A 39 -13.76 -2.59 8.72
CA ASP A 39 -14.96 -2.87 9.52
C ASP A 39 -15.48 -4.32 9.41
N GLU A 40 -15.14 -5.01 8.31
CA GLU A 40 -15.51 -6.41 8.03
C GLU A 40 -14.75 -7.43 8.88
N ALA A 41 -13.51 -7.12 9.27
CA ALA A 41 -12.71 -8.00 10.12
C ALA A 41 -13.11 -7.88 11.60
N ALA A 42 -13.88 -6.85 11.97
CA ALA A 42 -14.22 -6.54 13.35
C ALA A 42 -14.98 -7.68 14.05
N ASP A 43 -15.93 -8.32 13.36
CA ASP A 43 -16.76 -9.38 13.95
C ASP A 43 -15.90 -10.62 14.23
N TYR A 44 -15.01 -10.98 13.31
CA TYR A 44 -14.03 -12.05 13.49
C TYR A 44 -13.10 -11.79 14.67
N ILE A 45 -12.57 -10.56 14.76
CA ILE A 45 -11.69 -10.14 15.86
C ILE A 45 -12.44 -10.20 17.19
N SER A 46 -13.68 -9.71 17.25
CA SER A 46 -14.49 -9.72 18.47
C SER A 46 -14.68 -11.13 19.00
N GLN A 47 -15.02 -12.07 18.12
CA GLN A 47 -15.28 -13.46 18.50
C GLN A 47 -14.01 -14.12 19.04
N HIS A 48 -12.88 -13.98 18.33
CA HIS A 48 -11.63 -14.60 18.74
C HIS A 48 -11.01 -13.99 19.99
N ILE A 49 -11.30 -12.73 20.30
CA ILE A 49 -10.91 -12.14 21.59
C ILE A 49 -11.69 -12.82 22.72
N THR A 50 -13.00 -13.03 22.59
CA THR A 50 -13.80 -13.65 23.66
C THR A 50 -13.61 -15.16 23.77
N ASP A 51 -13.22 -15.83 22.69
CA ASP A 51 -12.93 -17.27 22.67
C ASP A 51 -11.60 -17.61 23.37
N SER A 52 -10.78 -16.61 23.71
CA SER A 52 -9.56 -16.82 24.49
C SER A 52 -9.87 -16.96 25.99
N ASP A 53 -9.17 -17.85 26.68
CA ASP A 53 -9.29 -17.96 28.15
C ASP A 53 -8.66 -16.77 28.89
N ILE A 54 -7.78 -16.00 28.22
CA ILE A 54 -6.95 -14.98 28.86
C ILE A 54 -7.20 -13.62 28.21
N PRO A 55 -7.45 -12.56 29.01
CA PRO A 55 -7.65 -11.22 28.46
C PRO A 55 -6.38 -10.69 27.76
N PRO A 56 -6.52 -9.98 26.63
CA PRO A 56 -5.42 -9.29 25.98
C PRO A 56 -4.70 -8.31 26.93
N LYS A 57 -3.37 -8.48 27.06
CA LYS A 57 -2.51 -7.47 27.73
C LYS A 57 -2.35 -6.20 26.90
N ASN A 58 -2.46 -6.32 25.57
CA ASN A 58 -2.31 -5.25 24.60
C ASN A 58 -3.30 -5.45 23.45
N TYR A 59 -4.43 -4.76 23.52
CA TYR A 59 -5.50 -4.88 22.53
C TYR A 59 -5.03 -4.55 21.11
N PRO A 60 -4.35 -3.42 20.83
CA PRO A 60 -3.85 -3.14 19.47
C PRO A 60 -3.03 -4.28 18.86
N SER A 61 -2.13 -4.89 19.63
CA SER A 61 -1.31 -6.00 19.14
C SER A 61 -2.15 -7.23 18.79
N VAL A 62 -3.15 -7.54 19.61
CA VAL A 62 -4.06 -8.68 19.38
C VAL A 62 -4.97 -8.43 18.18
N PHE A 63 -5.49 -7.21 18.03
CA PHE A 63 -6.28 -6.80 16.87
C PHE A 63 -5.50 -7.02 15.56
N TRP A 64 -4.25 -6.58 15.48
CA TRP A 64 -3.41 -6.81 14.30
C TRP A 64 -3.13 -8.29 14.06
N ALA A 65 -2.82 -9.07 15.10
CA ALA A 65 -2.58 -10.50 14.97
C ALA A 65 -3.82 -11.25 14.42
N LEU A 66 -5.00 -10.94 14.95
CA LEU A 66 -6.27 -11.52 14.51
C LEU A 66 -6.68 -11.04 13.12
N PHE A 67 -6.38 -9.78 12.78
CA PHE A 67 -6.57 -9.28 11.43
C PHE A 67 -5.71 -10.03 10.41
N TYR A 68 -4.44 -10.29 10.72
CA TYR A 68 -3.58 -11.10 9.85
C TYR A 68 -4.05 -12.55 9.74
N ALA A 69 -4.59 -13.13 10.82
CA ALA A 69 -5.22 -14.45 10.78
C ALA A 69 -6.47 -14.45 9.88
N TRP A 70 -7.33 -13.44 10.01
CA TRP A 70 -8.50 -13.23 9.16
C TRP A 70 -8.12 -13.11 7.68
N GLN A 71 -7.07 -12.35 7.35
CA GLN A 71 -6.57 -12.22 5.98
C GLN A 71 -6.11 -13.55 5.39
N LYS A 72 -5.45 -14.40 6.19
CA LYS A 72 -5.04 -15.75 5.76
C LYS A 72 -6.25 -16.66 5.50
N ALA A 73 -7.32 -16.51 6.28
CA ALA A 73 -8.55 -17.27 6.11
C ALA A 73 -9.48 -16.73 5.01
N ASN A 74 -9.33 -15.46 4.62
CA ASN A 74 -10.14 -14.78 3.60
C ASN A 74 -9.21 -14.17 2.52
N PRO A 75 -8.44 -14.99 1.78
CA PRO A 75 -7.53 -14.48 0.75
C PRO A 75 -8.24 -13.67 -0.34
N GLU A 76 -9.52 -13.94 -0.60
CA GLU A 76 -10.36 -13.24 -1.56
C GLU A 76 -10.78 -11.82 -1.13
N LYS A 77 -10.79 -11.55 0.18
CA LYS A 77 -11.12 -10.23 0.76
C LYS A 77 -9.89 -9.38 1.08
N THR A 78 -8.73 -10.01 1.07
CA THR A 78 -7.48 -9.26 1.03
C THR A 78 -7.40 -8.58 -0.32
N ALA A 79 -7.01 -7.30 -0.36
CA ALA A 79 -6.70 -6.63 -1.62
C ALA A 79 -5.74 -7.52 -2.38
N ARG A 80 -6.23 -8.21 -3.43
CA ARG A 80 -5.38 -9.02 -4.29
C ARG A 80 -4.23 -8.08 -4.67
N LYS A 81 -2.98 -8.56 -4.55
CA LYS A 81 -2.00 -8.12 -5.55
C LYS A 81 -2.76 -8.33 -6.85
N GLN A 82 -3.17 -7.25 -7.52
CA GLN A 82 -3.95 -7.34 -8.75
C GLN A 82 -3.33 -8.46 -9.55
N ASP A 83 -4.13 -9.42 -10.05
CA ASP A 83 -3.65 -10.63 -10.72
C ASP A 83 -2.82 -10.21 -11.95
N TYR A 84 -1.58 -9.78 -11.68
CA TYR A 84 -0.69 -9.16 -12.60
C TYR A 84 -0.08 -10.32 -13.35
N PHE A 85 -0.36 -10.39 -14.65
CA PHE A 85 0.31 -11.38 -15.46
C PHE A 85 1.78 -10.98 -15.64
N GLU A 86 2.63 -11.98 -15.79
CA GLU A 86 4.05 -11.77 -16.06
C GLU A 86 4.21 -11.06 -17.40
N CYS A 87 4.68 -9.82 -17.34
CA CYS A 87 4.99 -9.03 -18.52
C CYS A 87 6.52 -8.96 -18.66
N PRO A 88 7.09 -9.29 -19.84
CA PRO A 88 8.55 -9.30 -20.02
C PRO A 88 9.21 -7.91 -19.89
N ASP A 89 8.41 -6.85 -19.90
CA ASP A 89 8.88 -5.48 -19.94
C ASP A 89 8.70 -4.71 -18.62
N CYS A 90 8.01 -5.28 -17.64
CA CYS A 90 7.70 -4.59 -16.39
C CYS A 90 7.48 -5.55 -15.23
N HIS A 91 7.55 -5.04 -14.01
CA HIS A 91 7.14 -5.78 -12.82
C HIS A 91 5.83 -5.19 -12.30
N GLU A 92 4.77 -5.99 -12.25
CA GLU A 92 3.44 -5.56 -11.75
C GLU A 92 2.91 -4.30 -12.49
N GLY A 93 3.18 -4.21 -13.79
CA GLY A 93 2.79 -3.08 -14.64
C GLY A 93 3.66 -1.82 -14.49
N ILE A 94 4.75 -1.87 -13.71
CA ILE A 94 5.70 -0.77 -13.52
C ILE A 94 7.07 -1.11 -14.11
N ILE A 95 7.60 -0.18 -14.90
CA ILE A 95 8.97 -0.17 -15.41
C ILE A 95 9.82 0.70 -14.48
N TYR A 96 10.86 0.10 -13.91
CA TYR A 96 11.83 0.76 -13.06
C TYR A 96 13.00 1.15 -13.94
N ALA A 97 13.37 2.42 -13.97
CA ALA A 97 14.49 2.87 -14.76
C ALA A 97 15.34 3.88 -14.00
N SER A 98 16.60 4.01 -14.39
CA SER A 98 17.48 5.03 -13.87
C SER A 98 18.15 5.80 -15.00
N LYS A 99 18.53 7.05 -14.73
CA LYS A 99 19.26 7.87 -15.69
C LYS A 99 20.24 8.77 -14.98
N ARG A 100 21.48 8.81 -15.46
CA ARG A 100 22.51 9.73 -15.00
C ARG A 100 22.40 11.04 -15.78
N LYS A 101 22.53 12.18 -15.07
CA LYS A 101 22.53 13.51 -15.71
C LYS A 101 23.89 13.87 -16.30
N THR A 102 24.97 13.38 -15.70
CA THR A 102 26.35 13.60 -16.12
C THR A 102 27.13 12.30 -16.00
N GLU A 103 28.17 12.15 -16.82
CA GLU A 103 29.08 11.01 -16.75
C GLU A 103 29.76 10.98 -15.36
N GLY A 104 29.67 9.85 -14.66
CA GLY A 104 30.12 9.73 -13.26
C GLY A 104 29.18 10.32 -12.19
N GLY A 105 28.05 10.94 -12.57
CA GLY A 105 27.10 11.54 -11.64
C GLY A 105 26.15 10.55 -10.95
N ILE A 106 25.34 11.09 -10.02
CA ILE A 106 24.29 10.37 -9.30
C ILE A 106 23.23 9.85 -10.29
N ALA A 107 22.92 8.56 -10.21
CA ALA A 107 21.83 7.94 -10.96
C ALA A 107 20.49 8.26 -10.29
N TYR A 108 19.59 8.90 -11.04
CA TYR A 108 18.23 9.19 -10.57
C TYR A 108 17.32 8.02 -10.94
N LYS A 109 16.44 7.62 -10.02
CA LYS A 109 15.45 6.56 -10.25
C LYS A 109 14.14 7.16 -10.73
N TYR A 110 13.51 6.46 -11.67
CA TYR A 110 12.28 6.84 -12.35
C TYR A 110 11.39 5.61 -12.48
N PHE A 111 10.08 5.85 -12.46
CA PHE A 111 9.06 4.81 -12.43
C PHE A 111 8.01 5.14 -13.48
N PHE A 112 7.67 4.16 -14.31
CA PHE A 112 6.75 4.35 -15.42
C PHE A 112 5.74 3.22 -15.43
N ARG A 113 4.48 3.52 -15.73
CA ARG A 113 3.50 2.50 -16.09
C ARG A 113 3.84 1.92 -17.45
N CYS A 114 3.76 0.61 -17.56
CA CYS A 114 4.02 -0.10 -18.80
C CYS A 114 2.88 0.13 -19.82
N CYS A 115 3.19 0.73 -20.97
CA CYS A 115 2.25 0.93 -22.07
C CYS A 115 1.79 -0.39 -22.73
N LYS A 116 2.58 -1.45 -22.61
CA LYS A 116 2.34 -2.75 -23.26
C LYS A 116 1.28 -3.57 -22.53
N CYS A 117 1.48 -3.85 -21.24
CA CYS A 117 0.51 -4.64 -20.46
C CYS A 117 -0.61 -3.80 -19.85
N ARG A 118 -0.38 -2.51 -19.58
CA ARG A 118 -1.36 -1.56 -19.02
C ARG A 118 -2.04 -2.02 -17.73
N GLN A 119 -1.48 -3.01 -17.04
CA GLN A 119 -2.09 -3.64 -15.87
C GLN A 119 -2.03 -2.75 -14.62
N ASN A 120 -1.12 -1.78 -14.58
CA ASN A 120 -1.05 -0.82 -13.47
C ASN A 120 -1.83 0.47 -13.78
N HIS A 121 -2.74 0.83 -12.88
CA HIS A 121 -3.64 1.98 -13.04
C HIS A 121 -3.27 3.21 -12.20
N VAL A 122 -2.15 3.19 -11.48
CA VAL A 122 -1.70 4.30 -10.62
C VAL A 122 -1.43 5.55 -11.47
N GLN A 123 -2.31 6.55 -11.38
CA GLN A 123 -2.26 7.73 -12.25
C GLN A 123 -1.05 8.63 -12.00
N GLU A 124 -0.45 8.56 -10.79
CA GLU A 124 0.75 9.32 -10.43
C GLU A 124 1.96 9.02 -11.32
N TYR A 125 2.01 7.81 -11.91
CA TYR A 125 3.13 7.39 -12.72
C TYR A 125 2.84 7.59 -14.21
N PRO A 126 3.79 8.17 -14.95
CA PRO A 126 3.65 8.36 -16.39
C PRO A 126 3.75 7.03 -17.13
N LYS A 127 3.18 6.94 -18.34
CA LYS A 127 3.24 5.72 -19.15
C LYS A 127 4.45 5.74 -20.09
N ALA A 128 5.09 4.60 -20.31
CA ALA A 128 6.17 4.45 -21.29
C ALA A 128 6.26 3.01 -21.83
N TYR A 129 6.85 2.86 -23.02
CA TYR A 129 7.39 1.59 -23.51
C TYR A 129 8.84 1.43 -23.05
N LYS A 130 9.24 0.20 -22.68
CA LYS A 130 10.61 -0.11 -22.25
C LYS A 130 11.65 0.28 -23.31
N ASP A 131 11.38 -0.02 -24.57
CA ASP A 131 12.29 0.29 -25.68
C ASP A 131 12.48 1.80 -25.87
N ASP A 132 11.42 2.59 -25.65
CA ASP A 132 11.51 4.04 -25.73
C ASP A 132 12.38 4.58 -24.60
N LEU A 133 12.27 4.06 -23.39
CA LEU A 133 13.14 4.45 -22.28
C LEU A 133 14.61 4.15 -22.60
N ILE A 134 14.91 2.97 -23.14
CA ILE A 134 16.28 2.59 -23.53
C ILE A 134 16.81 3.54 -24.62
N LYS A 135 16.02 3.85 -25.65
CA LYS A 135 16.39 4.83 -26.69
C LYS A 135 16.69 6.22 -26.13
N HIS A 136 16.00 6.62 -25.06
CA HIS A 136 16.22 7.91 -24.38
C HIS A 136 17.32 7.86 -23.32
N GLY A 137 18.13 6.79 -23.28
CA GLY A 137 19.28 6.66 -22.38
C GLY A 137 18.92 6.36 -20.93
N TYR A 138 17.79 5.71 -20.70
CA TYR A 138 17.47 5.13 -19.39
C TYR A 138 18.00 3.71 -19.28
N GLU A 139 18.56 3.37 -18.12
CA GLU A 139 18.95 2.02 -17.74
C GLU A 139 17.80 1.34 -16.98
N ILE A 140 17.32 0.20 -17.45
CA ILE A 140 16.22 -0.53 -16.78
C ILE A 140 16.76 -1.23 -15.53
N CYS A 141 16.09 -1.03 -14.40
CA CYS A 141 16.48 -1.58 -13.11
C CYS A 141 15.52 -2.68 -12.65
N ASN A 142 16.01 -3.58 -11.79
CA ASN A 142 15.16 -4.56 -11.12
C ASN A 142 14.47 -3.94 -9.88
N PRO A 143 13.24 -4.36 -9.55
CA PRO A 143 12.44 -3.82 -8.45
C PRO A 143 13.04 -4.05 -7.06
N SER A 144 14.07 -4.91 -6.93
CA SER A 144 14.79 -5.15 -5.67
C SER A 144 15.57 -3.93 -5.14
N SER A 145 15.55 -2.81 -5.86
CA SER A 145 16.32 -1.61 -5.55
C SER A 145 15.46 -0.40 -5.17
N GLY A 146 14.63 -0.54 -4.13
CA GLY A 146 14.23 0.57 -3.25
C GLY A 146 12.93 1.31 -3.60
N SER A 147 12.15 1.56 -2.56
CA SER A 147 11.00 2.45 -2.52
C SER A 147 11.40 3.92 -2.73
N LEU A 148 10.55 4.67 -3.45
CA LEU A 148 10.74 6.10 -3.73
C LEU A 148 10.58 6.98 -2.49
N THR A 149 11.43 7.98 -2.40
CA THR A 149 11.19 9.19 -1.62
C THR A 149 10.30 10.17 -2.41
N GLN A 150 9.56 11.07 -1.73
CA GLN A 150 8.69 12.04 -2.40
C GLN A 150 9.43 13.00 -3.35
N GLU A 151 10.73 13.18 -3.15
CA GLU A 151 11.56 14.06 -3.96
C GLU A 151 11.87 13.47 -5.35
N GLU A 152 12.05 12.15 -5.42
CA GLU A 152 12.26 11.41 -6.67
C GLU A 152 10.98 11.41 -7.53
N LYS A 153 9.80 11.40 -6.91
CA LYS A 153 8.50 11.56 -7.60
C LYS A 153 8.41 12.91 -8.33
N LYS A 154 8.76 14.02 -7.66
CA LYS A 154 8.73 15.37 -8.26
C LYS A 154 9.71 15.52 -9.42
N LYS A 155 10.94 15.00 -9.28
CA LYS A 155 11.99 15.07 -10.32
C LYS A 155 11.63 14.25 -11.57
N THR A 156 10.92 13.14 -11.40
CA THR A 156 10.39 12.33 -12.51
C THR A 156 9.42 13.15 -13.37
N ILE A 157 8.46 13.83 -12.75
CA ILE A 157 7.45 14.66 -13.44
C ILE A 157 8.11 15.84 -14.18
N GLU A 158 9.09 16.50 -13.58
CA GLU A 158 9.76 17.66 -14.18
C GLU A 158 10.65 17.27 -15.39
N THR A 159 11.33 16.13 -15.31
CA THR A 159 12.21 15.63 -16.39
C THR A 159 11.39 15.28 -17.64
N MET A 160 10.16 14.80 -17.46
CA MET A 160 9.26 14.48 -18.58
C MET A 160 8.74 15.69 -19.33
N LYS A 161 8.40 16.78 -18.63
CA LYS A 161 8.00 18.04 -19.29
C LYS A 161 9.10 18.56 -20.24
N LYS A 162 10.37 18.27 -19.92
CA LYS A 162 11.53 18.67 -20.72
C LYS A 162 11.84 17.73 -21.88
N LEU A 163 11.44 16.46 -21.82
CA LEU A 163 11.79 15.43 -22.82
C LEU A 163 10.74 15.21 -23.91
N GLY A 164 9.59 15.88 -23.87
CA GLY A 164 8.56 15.78 -24.92
C GLY A 164 7.94 14.39 -25.08
N VAL A 165 8.14 13.49 -24.11
CA VAL A 165 7.50 12.17 -24.07
C VAL A 165 6.02 12.39 -23.79
N MET A 166 5.15 11.97 -24.72
CA MET A 166 3.71 12.19 -24.69
C MET A 166 3.10 11.90 -23.32
N VAL A 167 2.78 12.96 -22.58
CA VAL A 167 1.79 12.92 -21.50
C VAL A 167 0.45 13.03 -22.22
N SER A 168 -0.17 11.89 -22.57
CA SER A 168 -1.59 11.93 -22.95
C SER A 168 -2.34 12.63 -21.81
N PRO A 169 -3.08 13.71 -22.08
CA PRO A 169 -3.86 14.37 -21.05
C PRO A 169 -4.79 13.35 -20.39
N PRO A 170 -5.11 13.51 -19.09
CA PRO A 170 -6.25 12.79 -18.54
C PRO A 170 -7.48 13.13 -19.40
N GLU A 171 -8.09 12.12 -20.02
CA GLU A 171 -9.36 12.29 -20.68
C GLU A 171 -10.37 12.83 -19.65
N PRO A 172 -11.20 13.82 -20.03
CA PRO A 172 -12.21 14.33 -19.12
C PRO A 172 -13.19 13.21 -18.79
N THR A 173 -13.28 12.88 -17.50
CA THR A 173 -14.33 12.03 -16.95
C THR A 173 -15.68 12.65 -17.25
N VAL A 174 -16.53 11.93 -18.00
CA VAL A 174 -17.99 12.13 -18.06
C VAL A 174 -18.62 11.24 -16.99
#